data_AF-A0A377GNJ3-F1
#
_entry.id   AF-A0A377GNJ3-F1
#
_cell.length_a   1.000
_cell.length_b   1.000
_cell.length_c   1.000
_cell.angle_alpha   90.00
_cell.angle_beta   90.00
_cell.angle_gamma   90.00
#
_symmetry.space_group_name_H-M   'P 1'
#
loop_
_entity.id
_entity.type
_entity.pdbx_description
1 polymer ?
#
loop_
_entity_poly.entity_id
_entity_poly.type
_entity_poly.pdbx_seq_one_letter_code
_entity_poly.pdbx_strand_id
1 'polypeptide(L)'
;MIVAARFYVIRLLNQFCLQTYQQIDPEMKYQRGLLAALRTNPNNLTVKRLNKRERYLQKQPVIAALYYFKQRLHRLLMRKYRTAKQCTRLNKRENENNKISR
;
A
#
# COMPACT_ATOMS: atom_id res chain seq x y z
N MET A 1 -21.48 11.47 -9.41
CA MET A 1 -20.68 10.28 -9.81
C MET A 1 -19.15 10.47 -9.71
N ILE A 2 -18.59 11.21 -8.72
CA ILE A 2 -17.12 11.41 -8.61
C ILE A 2 -16.51 10.62 -7.43
N VAL A 3 -17.32 10.32 -6.41
CA VAL A 3 -16.89 9.56 -5.23
C VAL A 3 -16.59 8.09 -5.56
N ALA A 4 -17.27 7.52 -6.56
CA ALA A 4 -17.10 6.12 -6.99
C ALA A 4 -15.70 5.85 -7.57
N ALA A 5 -15.09 6.80 -8.29
CA ALA A 5 -13.83 6.58 -8.98
C ALA A 5 -12.67 6.25 -8.01
N ARG A 6 -12.50 7.00 -6.91
CA ARG A 6 -11.39 6.76 -5.97
C ARG A 6 -11.54 5.45 -5.19
N PHE A 7 -12.76 5.09 -4.80
CA PHE A 7 -13.02 3.82 -4.10
C PHE A 7 -12.85 2.64 -5.05
N TYR A 8 -13.28 2.81 -6.31
CA TYR A 8 -13.05 1.83 -7.36
C TYR A 8 -11.55 1.62 -7.62
N VAL A 9 -10.77 2.71 -7.76
CA VAL A 9 -9.31 2.63 -7.94
C VAL A 9 -8.63 1.96 -6.75
N ILE A 10 -9.05 2.24 -5.52
CA ILE A 10 -8.50 1.57 -4.32
C ILE A 10 -8.86 0.08 -4.32
N ARG A 11 -10.08 -0.30 -4.72
CA ARG A 11 -10.48 -1.70 -4.87
C ARG A 11 -9.62 -2.40 -5.92
N LEU A 12 -9.45 -1.78 -7.09
CA LEU A 12 -8.67 -2.30 -8.19
C LEU A 12 -7.19 -2.47 -7.81
N LEU A 13 -6.60 -1.45 -7.18
CA LEU A 13 -5.23 -1.51 -6.64
C LEU A 13 -5.07 -2.68 -5.66
N ASN A 14 -6.02 -2.86 -4.74
CA ASN A 14 -5.95 -3.97 -3.79
C ASN A 14 -6.03 -5.34 -4.49
N GLN A 15 -6.83 -5.47 -5.55
CA GLN A 15 -6.93 -6.70 -6.34
C GLN A 15 -5.63 -6.99 -7.07
N PHE A 16 -5.06 -5.99 -7.77
CA PHE A 16 -3.78 -6.14 -8.46
C PHE A 16 -2.66 -6.49 -7.49
N CYS A 17 -2.52 -5.78 -6.37
CA CYS A 17 -1.50 -6.10 -5.37
C CYS A 17 -1.63 -7.55 -4.88
N LEU A 18 -2.86 -8.04 -4.64
CA LEU A 18 -3.09 -9.41 -4.20
C LEU A 18 -2.61 -10.43 -5.24
N GLN A 19 -2.94 -10.20 -6.52
CA GLN A 19 -2.49 -11.04 -7.62
C GLN A 19 -0.97 -11.03 -7.75
N THR A 20 -0.35 -9.84 -7.70
CA THR A 20 1.11 -9.71 -7.78
C THR A 20 1.81 -10.40 -6.62
N TYR A 21 1.29 -10.29 -5.39
CA TYR A 21 1.87 -11.02 -4.26
C TYR A 21 1.78 -12.54 -4.44
N GLN A 22 0.67 -13.07 -4.98
CA GLN A 22 0.54 -14.49 -5.27
C GLN A 22 1.44 -14.96 -6.42
N GLN A 23 1.75 -14.08 -7.37
CA GLN A 23 2.71 -14.38 -8.45
C GLN A 23 4.15 -14.39 -7.94
N ILE A 24 4.50 -13.52 -7.00
CA ILE A 24 5.84 -13.45 -6.40
C ILE A 24 6.04 -14.58 -5.37
N ASP A 25 5.01 -14.86 -4.57
CA ASP A 25 5.03 -15.89 -3.53
C ASP A 25 3.75 -16.75 -3.63
N PRO A 26 3.81 -17.90 -4.34
CA PRO A 26 2.68 -18.80 -4.49
C PRO A 26 2.29 -19.49 -3.18
N GLU A 27 3.20 -19.64 -2.21
CA GLU A 27 2.90 -20.21 -0.89
C GLU A 27 1.99 -19.27 -0.07
N MET A 28 1.98 -17.98 -0.41
CA MET A 28 1.16 -16.97 0.25
C MET A 28 -0.35 -17.27 0.13
N LYS A 29 -0.79 -18.05 -0.87
CA LYS A 29 -2.18 -18.52 -1.04
C LYS A 29 -2.71 -19.27 0.19
N TYR A 30 -1.84 -20.01 0.88
CA TYR A 30 -2.19 -20.78 2.08
C TYR A 30 -2.19 -19.91 3.35
N GLN A 31 -1.53 -18.75 3.31
CA GLN A 31 -1.39 -17.85 4.44
C GLN A 31 -2.44 -16.72 4.43
N ARG A 32 -3.73 -17.07 4.42
CA ARG A 32 -4.85 -16.10 4.39
C ARG A 32 -4.76 -15.03 5.49
N GLY A 33 -4.29 -15.40 6.68
CA GLY A 33 -4.10 -14.47 7.80
C GLY A 33 -3.05 -13.39 7.53
N LEU A 34 -2.00 -13.72 6.76
CA LEU A 34 -0.95 -12.79 6.34
C LEU A 34 -1.43 -11.93 5.17
N LEU A 35 -2.09 -12.51 4.17
CA LEU A 35 -2.78 -11.78 3.09
C LEU A 35 -3.72 -10.70 3.65
N ALA A 36 -4.52 -11.06 4.66
CA ALA A 36 -5.39 -10.11 5.34
C ALA A 36 -4.59 -9.01 6.05
N ALA A 37 -3.46 -9.33 6.68
CA ALA A 37 -2.59 -8.36 7.33
C ALA A 37 -1.90 -7.38 6.34
N LEU A 38 -1.58 -7.85 5.13
CA LEU A 38 -1.05 -7.01 4.03
C LEU A 38 -2.13 -6.13 3.38
N ARG A 39 -3.38 -6.58 3.38
CA ARG A 39 -4.50 -5.82 2.84
C ARG A 39 -4.93 -4.69 3.78
N THR A 40 -5.01 -4.99 5.07
CA THR A 40 -5.53 -4.09 6.10
C THR A 40 -4.55 -2.94 6.40
N ASN A 41 -5.09 -1.76 6.69
CA ASN A 41 -4.32 -0.60 7.11
C ASN A 41 -3.57 -0.93 8.43
N PRO A 42 -2.26 -0.64 8.56
CA PRO A 42 -1.49 -0.87 9.79
C PRO A 42 -2.20 -0.39 11.07
N ASN A 43 -2.92 0.72 11.02
CA ASN A 43 -3.62 1.28 12.18
C ASN A 43 -4.77 0.39 12.70
N ASN A 44 -5.28 -0.52 11.87
CA ASN A 44 -6.38 -1.43 12.21
C ASN A 44 -5.89 -2.85 12.55
N LEU A 45 -4.57 -3.07 12.66
CA LEU A 45 -4.01 -4.36 13.05
C LEU A 45 -3.68 -4.38 14.54
N THR A 46 -3.96 -5.52 15.19
CA THR A 46 -3.36 -5.86 16.48
C THR A 46 -1.83 -5.93 16.35
N VAL A 47 -1.11 -5.54 17.40
CA VAL A 47 0.37 -5.58 17.49
C VAL A 47 0.95 -6.93 17.03
N LYS A 48 0.35 -8.06 17.45
CA LYS A 48 0.76 -9.41 17.03
C LYS A 48 0.73 -9.61 15.51
N ARG A 49 -0.31 -9.10 14.83
CA ARG A 49 -0.46 -9.21 13.37
C ARG A 49 0.48 -8.26 12.64
N LEU A 50 0.74 -7.09 13.24
CA LEU A 50 1.71 -6.12 12.73
C LEU A 50 3.12 -6.71 12.73
N ASN A 51 3.55 -7.29 13.85
CA ASN A 51 4.86 -7.95 13.96
C ASN A 51 5.00 -9.12 12.99
N LYS A 52 3.95 -9.94 12.83
CA LYS A 52 3.96 -11.05 11.86
C LYS A 52 4.12 -10.55 10.43
N ARG A 53 3.43 -9.46 10.07
CA ARG A 53 3.57 -8.82 8.76
C ARG A 53 4.97 -8.28 8.56
N GLU A 54 5.50 -7.52 9.53
CA GLU A 54 6.81 -6.89 9.40
C GLU A 54 7.92 -7.91 9.24
N ARG A 55 7.89 -9.00 10.02
CA ARG A 55 8.82 -10.12 9.87
C ARG A 55 8.74 -10.77 8.49
N TYR A 56 7.56 -10.83 7.89
CA TYR A 56 7.41 -11.34 6.53
C TYR A 56 7.96 -10.34 5.49
N LEU A 57 7.69 -9.05 5.65
CA LEU A 57 8.22 -8.01 4.77
C LEU A 57 9.76 -7.95 4.79
N GLN A 58 10.38 -8.19 5.95
CA GLN A 58 11.85 -8.32 6.05
C GLN A 58 12.39 -9.53 5.29
N LYS A 59 11.66 -10.65 5.27
CA LYS A 59 12.05 -11.85 4.52
C LYS A 59 11.86 -11.68 3.01
N GLN A 60 10.87 -10.90 2.59
CA GLN A 60 10.55 -10.71 1.18
C GLN A 60 10.59 -9.22 0.81
N PRO A 61 11.79 -8.67 0.53
CA PRO A 61 11.96 -7.24 0.30
C PRO A 61 11.23 -6.74 -0.96
N VAL A 62 11.01 -7.61 -1.96
CA VAL A 62 10.27 -7.27 -3.18
C VAL A 62 8.80 -6.95 -2.84
N ILE A 63 8.18 -7.77 -1.99
CA ILE A 63 6.81 -7.54 -1.53
C ILE A 63 6.75 -6.33 -0.59
N ALA A 64 7.79 -6.10 0.21
CA ALA A 64 7.89 -4.90 1.05
C ALA A 64 7.87 -3.61 0.22
N ALA A 65 8.66 -3.53 -0.85
CA ALA A 65 8.66 -2.37 -1.75
C ALA A 65 7.27 -2.11 -2.35
N LEU A 66 6.61 -3.16 -2.85
CA LEU A 66 5.26 -3.05 -3.40
C LEU A 66 4.22 -2.66 -2.33
N TYR A 67 4.35 -3.19 -1.11
CA TYR A 67 3.50 -2.83 0.02
C TYR A 67 3.63 -1.34 0.38
N TYR A 68 4.84 -0.81 0.51
CA TYR A 68 5.05 0.61 0.79
C TYR A 68 4.54 1.51 -0.33
N PHE A 69 4.76 1.11 -1.58
CA PHE A 69 4.20 1.80 -2.74
C PHE A 69 2.67 1.86 -2.69
N LYS A 70 2.01 0.71 -2.45
CA LYS A 70 0.56 0.64 -2.25
C LYS A 70 0.12 1.57 -1.11
N GLN A 71 0.79 1.57 0.03
CA GLN A 71 0.42 2.42 1.16
C GLN A 71 0.54 3.91 0.83
N ARG A 72 1.59 4.32 0.10
CA ARG A 72 1.74 5.70 -0.37
C ARG A 72 0.60 6.08 -1.31
N LEU A 73 0.29 5.22 -2.28
CA LEU A 73 -0.79 5.44 -3.23
C LEU A 73 -2.16 5.51 -2.54
N HIS A 74 -2.42 4.62 -1.58
CA HIS A 74 -3.65 4.65 -0.79
C HIS A 74 -3.79 5.96 0.00
N ARG A 75 -2.72 6.44 0.66
CA ARG A 75 -2.72 7.75 1.35
C ARG A 75 -3.00 8.90 0.39
N LEU A 76 -2.42 8.85 -0.81
CA LEU A 76 -2.66 9.85 -1.86
C LEU A 76 -4.13 9.85 -2.32
N LEU A 77 -4.69 8.67 -2.57
CA LEU A 77 -6.09 8.48 -2.99
C LEU A 77 -7.11 8.80 -1.88
N MET A 78 -6.70 8.71 -0.61
CA MET A 78 -7.52 9.08 0.55
C MET A 78 -7.55 10.58 0.84
N ARG A 79 -6.56 11.36 0.37
CA ARG A 79 -6.58 12.82 0.50
C ARG A 79 -7.68 13.42 -0.38
N LYS A 80 -8.70 14.00 0.28
CA LYS A 80 -9.93 14.58 -0.31
C LYS A 80 -9.62 15.84 -1.15
N TYR A 81 -10.23 15.94 -2.34
CA TYR A 81 -10.27 17.08 -3.28
C TYR A 81 -8.96 17.88 -3.45
N ARG A 82 -8.13 17.44 -4.40
CA ARG A 82 -7.07 18.29 -4.96
C ARG A 82 -7.07 18.11 -6.49
N THR A 83 -7.20 19.21 -7.22
CA THR A 83 -7.12 19.23 -8.70
C THR A 83 -5.77 18.68 -9.16
N ALA A 84 -5.65 18.16 -10.40
CA ALA A 84 -4.41 17.54 -10.91
C ALA A 84 -3.13 18.38 -10.61
N LYS A 85 -3.22 19.71 -10.72
CA LYS A 85 -2.14 20.67 -10.37
C LYS A 85 -1.65 20.60 -8.91
N GLN A 86 -2.45 20.12 -7.97
CA GLN A 86 -2.09 20.02 -6.55
C GLN A 86 -1.46 18.66 -6.22
N CYS A 87 -1.84 17.57 -6.90
CA CYS A 87 -1.14 16.29 -6.80
C CYS A 87 0.30 16.36 -7.33
N THR A 88 0.54 17.05 -8.44
CA THR A 88 1.90 17.23 -9.00
C THR A 88 2.82 18.00 -8.05
N ARG A 89 2.28 18.99 -7.32
CA ARG A 89 3.03 19.76 -6.30
C ARG A 89 3.37 18.93 -5.06
N LEU A 90 2.51 18.00 -4.67
CA LEU A 90 2.78 17.10 -3.54
C LEU A 90 3.83 16.04 -3.88
N ASN A 91 3.82 15.49 -5.11
CA ASN A 91 4.88 14.59 -5.56
C ASN A 91 6.27 15.25 -5.56
N LYS A 92 6.36 16.55 -5.90
CA LYS A 92 7.62 17.31 -5.78
C LYS A 92 8.06 17.46 -4.32
N ARG A 93 7.16 17.82 -3.41
CA ARG A 93 7.47 18.01 -1.97
C ARG A 93 7.84 16.72 -1.25
N GLU A 94 7.20 15.58 -1.56
CA GLU A 94 7.61 14.29 -1.00
C GLU A 94 9.00 13.85 -1.53
N ASN A 95 9.33 14.17 -2.78
CA ASN A 95 10.65 13.89 -3.35
C ASN A 95 11.75 14.81 -2.78
N GLU A 96 11.44 16.06 -2.43
CA GLU A 96 12.36 17.00 -1.76
C GLU A 96 12.62 16.59 -0.30
N ASN A 97 11.59 16.20 0.46
CA ASN A 97 11.78 15.69 1.83
C ASN A 97 12.55 14.38 1.89
N ASN A 98 12.41 13.51 0.87
CA ASN A 98 13.20 12.27 0.76
C ASN A 98 14.65 12.50 0.31
N LYS A 99 15.01 13.73 -0.08
CA LYS A 99 16.39 14.14 -0.41
C LYS A 99 17.13 14.73 0.79
N ILE A 100 16.41 15.23 1.80
CA ILE A 100 16.98 15.85 3.01
C ILE A 100 17.25 14.80 4.11
N SER A 101 16.66 13.60 4.02
CA SER A 101 16.89 12.48 4.95
C SER A 101 17.79 11.37 4.39
N ARG A 102 18.65 11.69 3.41
CA ARG A 102 19.74 10.82 2.93
C ARG A 102 21.08 11.46 3.19
#